data_AF-A0A3C0BHQ5-F1
#
_entry.id   AF-A0A3C0BHQ5-F1
#
_cell.length_a   1.000
_cell.length_b   1.000
_cell.length_c   1.000
_cell.angle_alpha   90.00
_cell.angle_beta   90.00
_cell.angle_gamma   90.00
#
_symmetry.space_group_name_H-M   'P 1'
#
loop_
_entity.id
_entity.type
_entity.pdbx_description
1 polymer ?
#
loop_
_entity_poly.entity_id
_entity_poly.type
_entity_poly.pdbx_seq_one_letter_code
_entity_poly.pdbx_strand_id
1 'polypeptide(L)'
;KSNQHVTPLCNSDLKILKHFMNFGEKAGPSQVYFDENERIVVVEGPLKGLEGFIIRIDRRKRRAKIRINFEDSPLIMDLAFDLIHKK
;
A
#
# COMPACT_ATOMS: atom_id res chain seq x y z
N LYS A 1 3.58 0.01 25.75
CA LYS A 1 4.74 0.91 25.53
C LYS A 1 4.57 2.11 26.47
N SER A 2 5.63 2.54 27.16
CA SER A 2 5.61 3.72 28.04
C SER A 2 5.89 4.97 27.21
N ASN A 3 5.15 6.06 27.42
CA ASN A 3 5.36 7.33 26.71
C ASN A 3 6.59 8.11 27.20
N GLN A 4 7.41 7.51 28.07
CA GLN A 4 8.57 8.14 28.70
C GLN A 4 9.85 8.09 27.83
N HIS A 5 9.86 7.26 26.77
CA HIS A 5 11.02 7.10 25.87
C HIS A 5 10.59 7.11 24.40
N VAL A 6 10.18 8.29 23.90
CA VAL A 6 9.85 8.47 22.49
C VAL A 6 11.13 8.38 21.65
N THR A 7 11.15 7.47 20.69
CA THR A 7 12.25 7.32 19.72
C THR A 7 11.83 7.85 18.35
N PRO A 8 12.76 8.43 17.57
CA PRO A 8 12.49 8.80 16.19
C PRO A 8 12.16 7.58 15.33
N LEU A 9 11.23 7.74 14.39
CA LEU A 9 10.97 6.74 13.35
C LEU A 9 12.19 6.60 12.43
N CYS A 10 12.48 5.38 12.00
CA CYS A 10 13.52 5.15 11.00
C CYS A 10 13.09 5.67 9.61
N ASN A 11 14.06 5.82 8.70
CA ASN A 11 13.82 6.42 7.39
C ASN A 11 12.81 5.64 6.52
N SER A 12 12.76 4.31 6.63
CA SER A 12 11.78 3.49 5.91
C SER A 12 10.36 3.73 6.41
N ASP A 13 10.17 3.76 7.73
CA ASP A 13 8.88 3.97 8.37
C ASP A 13 8.34 5.37 8.07
N LEU A 14 9.22 6.38 8.11
CA LEU A 14 8.87 7.75 7.70
C LEU A 14 8.44 7.84 6.25
N LYS A 15 9.07 7.10 5.33
CA LYS A 15 8.67 7.09 3.91
C LYS A 15 7.28 6.50 3.74
N ILE A 16 6.98 5.41 4.42
CA ILE A 16 5.65 4.78 4.39
C ILE A 16 4.60 5.75 4.93
N LEU A 17 4.87 6.38 6.08
CA LEU A 17 3.94 7.33 6.68
C LEU A 17 3.68 8.53 5.76
N LYS A 18 4.74 9.13 5.21
CA LYS A 18 4.64 10.24 4.25
C LYS A 18 3.86 9.86 3.00
N HIS A 19 4.08 8.64 2.48
CA HIS A 19 3.32 8.13 1.34
C HIS A 19 1.82 8.17 1.60
N PHE A 20 1.37 7.62 2.74
CA PHE A 20 -0.06 7.60 3.05
C PHE A 20 -0.64 8.98 3.40
N MET A 21 0.13 9.84 4.08
CA MET A 21 -0.32 11.20 4.41
C MET A 21 -0.58 12.06 3.16
N ASN A 22 0.09 11.79 2.03
CA ASN A 22 -0.11 12.53 0.78
C ASN A 22 -1.51 12.33 0.16
N PHE A 23 -2.27 11.33 0.61
CA PHE A 23 -3.65 11.10 0.14
C PHE A 23 -4.71 11.84 0.96
N GLY A 24 -4.30 12.67 1.94
CA GLY A 24 -5.21 13.44 2.78
C GLY A 24 -5.92 12.59 3.83
N GLU A 25 -7.15 12.96 4.18
CA GLU A 25 -7.94 12.28 5.23
C GLU A 25 -8.30 10.84 4.84
N LYS A 26 -8.55 10.59 3.55
CA LYS A 26 -9.01 9.29 3.04
C LYS A 26 -8.28 8.91 1.77
N ALA A 27 -7.58 7.77 1.83
CA ALA A 27 -6.95 7.16 0.68
C ALA A 27 -8.01 6.48 -0.22
N GLY A 28 -8.14 6.95 -1.46
CA GLY A 28 -9.02 6.36 -2.47
C GLY A 28 -8.50 5.03 -3.05
N PRO A 29 -9.28 4.35 -3.92
CA PRO A 29 -8.80 3.16 -4.62
C PRO A 29 -7.66 3.51 -5.58
N SER A 30 -6.72 2.58 -5.74
CA SER A 30 -5.67 2.71 -6.77
C SER A 30 -6.16 2.27 -8.13
N GLN A 31 -5.76 2.95 -9.20
CA GLN A 31 -6.08 2.52 -10.56
C GLN A 31 -5.06 1.48 -11.02
N VAL A 32 -5.55 0.31 -11.41
CA VAL A 32 -4.69 -0.83 -11.78
C VAL A 32 -5.18 -1.55 -13.02
N TYR A 33 -4.27 -2.17 -13.75
CA TYR A 33 -4.58 -3.19 -14.75
C TYR A 33 -3.73 -4.44 -14.49
N PHE A 34 -4.06 -5.54 -15.16
CA PHE A 34 -3.22 -6.74 -15.17
C PHE A 34 -2.54 -6.87 -16.54
N ASP A 35 -1.24 -7.13 -16.53
CA ASP A 35 -0.50 -7.38 -17.77
C ASP A 35 -0.78 -8.77 -18.34
N GLU A 36 -0.13 -9.09 -19.46
CA GLU A 36 -0.26 -10.39 -20.15
C GLU A 36 0.17 -11.59 -19.29
N ASN A 37 0.96 -11.35 -18.23
CA ASN A 37 1.42 -12.36 -17.28
C ASN A 37 0.61 -12.34 -15.98
N GLU A 38 -0.58 -11.72 -15.99
CA GLU A 38 -1.45 -11.56 -14.83
C GLU A 38 -0.83 -10.78 -13.65
N ARG A 39 0.23 -10.01 -13.90
CA ARG A 39 0.87 -9.17 -12.89
C ARG A 39 0.10 -7.87 -12.74
N ILE A 40 -0.14 -7.47 -11.49
CA ILE A 40 -0.77 -6.19 -11.19
C ILE A 40 0.17 -5.05 -11.58
N VAL A 41 -0.36 -4.09 -12.34
CA VAL A 41 0.33 -2.85 -12.67
C VAL A 41 -0.47 -1.70 -12.10
N VAL A 42 0.13 -0.96 -11.17
CA VAL A 42 -0.50 0.20 -10.53
C VAL A 42 -0.13 1.45 -11.32
N VAL A 43 -1.15 2.14 -11.83
CA VAL A 43 -0.98 3.41 -12.54
C VAL A 43 -0.82 4.55 -11.54
N GLU A 44 -1.78 4.68 -10.61
CA GLU A 44 -1.81 5.71 -9.59
C GLU A 44 -2.59 5.27 -8.34
N GLY A 45 -2.42 6.01 -7.24
CA GLY A 45 -3.10 5.82 -5.97
C GLY A 45 -2.25 5.16 -4.87
N PRO A 46 -2.85 4.79 -3.74
CA PRO A 46 -2.13 4.33 -2.54
C PRO A 46 -1.27 3.08 -2.71
N LEU A 47 -1.57 2.21 -3.68
CA LEU A 47 -0.76 1.03 -3.98
C LEU A 47 0.50 1.35 -4.79
N LYS A 48 0.63 2.57 -5.34
CA LYS A 48 1.76 2.94 -6.20
C LYS A 48 3.06 2.92 -5.40
N GLY A 49 4.07 2.19 -5.89
CA GLY A 49 5.34 2.01 -5.20
C GLY A 49 5.29 0.99 -4.05
N LEU A 50 4.13 0.37 -3.79
CA LEU A 50 3.94 -0.68 -2.79
C LEU A 50 3.71 -2.07 -3.41
N GLU A 51 3.93 -2.22 -4.71
CA GLU A 51 3.64 -3.45 -5.46
C GLU A 51 4.45 -4.64 -4.94
N GLY A 52 5.70 -4.40 -4.55
CA GLY A 52 6.58 -5.42 -3.95
C GLY A 52 6.15 -5.90 -2.56
N PHE A 53 5.23 -5.19 -1.90
CA PHE A 53 4.69 -5.56 -0.59
C PHE A 53 3.35 -6.32 -0.69
N ILE A 54 2.82 -6.53 -1.90
CA ILE A 54 1.56 -7.25 -2.11
C ILE A 54 1.78 -8.74 -1.82
N ILE A 55 1.07 -9.26 -0.82
CA ILE A 55 1.10 -10.69 -0.45
C ILE A 55 -0.07 -11.47 -1.04
N ARG A 56 -1.19 -10.79 -1.36
CA ARG A 56 -2.37 -11.42 -1.95
C ARG A 56 -3.25 -10.38 -2.63
N ILE A 57 -3.87 -10.78 -3.74
CA ILE A 57 -4.88 -9.97 -4.44
C ILE A 57 -6.22 -10.71 -4.40
N ASP A 58 -7.26 -10.06 -3.88
CA ASP A 58 -8.65 -10.47 -4.03
C ASP A 58 -9.28 -9.66 -5.16
N ARG A 59 -9.28 -10.22 -6.38
CA ARG A 59 -9.86 -9.58 -7.57
C ARG A 59 -11.37 -9.40 -7.47
N ARG A 60 -12.08 -10.29 -6.76
CA ARG A 60 -13.53 -10.22 -6.58
C ARG A 60 -13.93 -9.02 -5.72
N LYS A 61 -13.20 -8.78 -4.63
CA LYS A 61 -13.45 -7.65 -3.71
C LYS A 61 -12.71 -6.37 -4.10
N ARG A 62 -11.84 -6.44 -5.11
CA ARG A 62 -10.90 -5.39 -5.50
C ARG A 62 -10.07 -4.88 -4.30
N ARG A 63 -9.40 -5.83 -3.63
CA ARG A 63 -8.55 -5.56 -2.47
C ARG A 63 -7.18 -6.20 -2.64
N ALA A 64 -6.13 -5.41 -2.49
CA ALA A 64 -4.75 -5.90 -2.43
C ALA A 64 -4.31 -5.92 -0.96
N LYS A 65 -3.99 -7.10 -0.46
CA LYS A 65 -3.41 -7.28 0.86
C LYS A 65 -1.92 -7.04 0.77
N ILE A 66 -1.43 -6.06 1.51
CA ILE A 66 0.00 -5.73 1.59
C ILE A 66 0.55 -6.08 2.96
N ARG A 67 1.84 -6.41 3.01
CA ARG A 67 2.62 -6.57 4.24
C ARG A 67 3.79 -5.61 4.19
N ILE A 68 3.78 -4.61 5.07
CA ILE A 68 4.88 -3.67 5.24
C ILE A 68 5.54 -3.92 6.60
N ASN A 69 6.84 -3.67 6.70
CA ASN A 69 7.52 -3.68 8.00
C ASN A 69 7.50 -2.26 8.55
N PHE A 70 7.01 -2.10 9.78
CA PHE A 70 6.92 -0.83 10.48
C PHE A 70 7.24 -1.06 11.95
N GLU A 71 8.16 -0.28 12.51
CA GLU A 71 8.59 -0.38 13.91
C GLU A 71 8.98 -1.83 14.31
N ASP A 72 9.81 -2.47 13.47
CA ASP A 72 10.28 -3.86 13.62
C ASP A 72 9.17 -4.93 13.68
N SER A 73 7.95 -4.56 13.27
CA SER A 73 6.79 -5.46 13.23
C SER A 73 6.12 -5.44 11.85
N PRO A 74 5.61 -6.58 11.36
CA PRO A 74 4.84 -6.59 10.12
C PRO A 74 3.44 -6.01 10.33
N LEU A 75 3.12 -4.94 9.61
CA LEU A 75 1.75 -4.44 9.47
C LEU A 75 1.12 -5.02 8.20
N ILE A 76 -0.05 -5.63 8.35
CA ILE A 76 -0.83 -6.19 7.25
C ILE A 76 -2.08 -5.35 7.08
N MET A 77 -2.34 -4.88 5.86
CA MET A 77 -3.52 -4.08 5.54
C MET A 77 -4.04 -4.35 4.13
N ASP A 78 -5.32 -4.08 3.92
CA ASP A 78 -5.98 -4.23 2.62
C ASP A 78 -6.19 -2.84 1.99
N LEU A 79 -5.65 -2.63 0.79
CA LEU A 79 -5.85 -1.43 -0.01
C LEU A 79 -6.85 -1.69 -1.14
N ALA A 80 -7.74 -0.73 -1.40
CA ALA A 80 -8.68 -0.78 -2.50
C ALA A 80 -8.00 -0.50 -3.83
N PHE A 81 -8.48 -1.15 -4.89
CA PHE A 81 -8.12 -0.79 -6.26
C PHE A 81 -9.34 -0.83 -7.18
N ASP A 82 -9.23 -0.20 -8.34
CA ASP A 82 -10.19 -0.28 -9.42
C ASP A 82 -9.49 -0.72 -10.69
N LEU A 83 -10.19 -1.57 -11.45
CA LEU A 83 -9.68 -2.09 -12.71
C LEU A 83 -9.95 -1.10 -13.82
N ILE A 84 -8.89 -0.67 -14.47
CA ILE A 84 -8.95 0.15 -15.68
C ILE A 84 -8.59 -0.69 -16.90
N HIS A 85 -9.14 -0.31 -18.05
CA HIS A 85 -8.75 -0.91 -19.32
C HIS A 85 -7.44 -0.27 -19.76
N LYS A 86 -6.47 -1.11 -20.14
CA LYS A 86 -5.26 -0.65 -20.83
C LYS A 86 -5.72 -0.03 -22.15
N LYS A 87 -5.49 1.28 -22.34
CA LYS A 87 -5.67 1.94 -23.64
C LYS A 87 -4.60 1.47 -24.62
#